data_AF-C8W8R3-F1
#
_entry.id   AF-C8W8R3-F1
#
_cell.length_a   1.000
_cell.length_b   1.000
_cell.length_c   1.000
_cell.angle_alpha   90.00
_cell.angle_beta   90.00
_cell.angle_gamma   90.00
#
_symmetry.space_group_name_H-M   'P 1'
#
loop_
_entity.id
_entity.type
_entity.pdbx_description
1 polymer ?
#
loop_
_entity_poly.entity_id
_entity_poly.type
_entity_poly.pdbx_seq_one_letter_code
_entity_poly.pdbx_strand_id
1 'polypeptide(L)'
;MAQLISIKKVVVGPKNLTATVEFSAKAPRLTSEDAEATERVLELLPGLSEHLCLGDADARFGLVAKDTEVAHLLEHVTVELLALTNLAGDVSSGKTSLVDSRRGLYEIILACPDDVLVAASLSSAVWLLNWAYGNQDEADPDINAIVSGLVALIQSLDGEKNDELADSVEPEVDAASEAESVEAEDYAADNSSEDVDDAAAADAAEAEAADAEENNAEVAGVDAADSKPADTDVDAAESTTAEAEPADELADATAAENATDDSEVTDVPDDWNMINVPRSKPVR
;
A
#
# COMPACT_ATOMS: atom_id res chain seq x y z
N MET A 1 -12.14 -6.40 -16.98
CA MET A 1 -11.17 -6.62 -15.88
C MET A 1 -11.71 -7.52 -14.77
N ALA A 2 -10.99 -8.57 -14.36
CA ALA A 2 -11.30 -9.31 -13.15
C ALA A 2 -10.91 -8.47 -11.91
N GLN A 3 -11.81 -8.35 -10.93
CA GLN A 3 -11.50 -7.62 -9.69
C GLN A 3 -10.72 -8.53 -8.74
N LEU A 4 -9.40 -8.38 -8.75
CA LEU A 4 -8.46 -9.12 -7.92
C LEU A 4 -8.18 -8.42 -6.59
N ILE A 5 -8.17 -7.09 -6.60
CA ILE A 5 -7.80 -6.23 -5.47
C ILE A 5 -8.96 -5.28 -5.18
N SER A 6 -9.35 -5.16 -3.91
CA SER A 6 -10.45 -4.28 -3.50
C SER A 6 -10.15 -3.59 -2.16
N ILE A 7 -10.47 -2.30 -2.09
CA ILE A 7 -10.40 -1.53 -0.84
C ILE A 7 -11.65 -1.85 -0.01
N LYS A 8 -11.49 -2.35 1.21
CA LYS A 8 -12.58 -2.71 2.11
C LYS A 8 -12.95 -1.62 3.09
N LYS A 9 -11.96 -0.87 3.54
CA LYS A 9 -12.13 0.18 4.53
C LYS A 9 -11.08 1.25 4.28
N VAL A 10 -11.48 2.51 4.43
CA VAL A 10 -10.57 3.65 4.48
C VAL A 10 -10.88 4.43 5.75
N VAL A 11 -9.83 4.79 6.49
CA VAL A 11 -9.87 5.69 7.64
C VAL A 11 -8.91 6.83 7.36
N VAL A 12 -9.44 8.05 7.34
CA VAL A 12 -8.62 9.26 7.17
C VAL A 12 -8.32 9.81 8.56
N GLY A 13 -7.05 9.76 8.95
CA GLY A 13 -6.54 10.38 10.16
C GLY A 13 -5.91 11.74 9.87
N PRO A 14 -5.47 12.47 10.91
CA PRO A 14 -4.92 13.82 10.76
C PRO A 14 -3.56 13.87 10.02
N LYS A 15 -2.82 12.76 10.00
CA LYS A 15 -1.51 12.65 9.34
C LYS A 15 -1.44 11.53 8.31
N ASN A 16 -2.31 10.52 8.44
CA ASN A 16 -2.21 9.29 7.69
C ASN A 16 -3.59 8.86 7.20
N LEU A 17 -3.62 8.26 6.01
CA LEU A 17 -4.76 7.51 5.50
C LEU A 17 -4.45 6.02 5.67
N THR A 18 -5.34 5.30 6.34
CA THR A 18 -5.22 3.85 6.57
C THR A 18 -6.27 3.13 5.76
N ALA A 19 -5.83 2.22 4.88
CA ALA A 19 -6.71 1.42 4.05
C ALA A 19 -6.55 -0.07 4.36
N THR A 20 -7.67 -0.77 4.56
CA THR A 20 -7.69 -2.23 4.55
C THR A 20 -8.00 -2.69 3.13
N VAL A 21 -7.08 -3.45 2.53
CA VAL A 21 -7.18 -3.94 1.15
C VAL A 21 -7.29 -5.46 1.16
N GLU A 22 -8.24 -6.00 0.39
CA GLU A 22 -8.41 -7.43 0.19
C GLU A 22 -7.94 -7.83 -1.21
N PHE A 23 -7.09 -8.85 -1.23
CA PHE A 23 -6.65 -9.55 -2.41
C PHE A 23 -7.41 -10.87 -2.51
N SER A 24 -8.16 -11.05 -3.58
CA SER A 24 -8.96 -12.25 -3.82
C SER A 24 -8.08 -13.52 -3.85
N ALA A 25 -8.71 -14.69 -3.72
CA ALA A 25 -8.00 -15.97 -3.82
C ALA A 25 -7.33 -16.23 -5.19
N LYS A 26 -7.69 -15.45 -6.22
CA LYS A 26 -7.08 -15.53 -7.56
C LYS A 26 -5.94 -14.52 -7.76
N ALA A 27 -5.81 -13.55 -6.86
CA ALA A 27 -4.77 -12.54 -6.94
C ALA A 27 -3.44 -13.16 -6.49
N PRO A 28 -2.32 -12.89 -7.17
CA PRO A 28 -1.01 -13.23 -6.64
C PRO A 28 -0.79 -12.52 -5.30
N ARG A 29 -0.14 -13.23 -4.38
CA ARG A 29 0.33 -12.73 -3.08
C ARG A 29 1.70 -12.11 -3.21
N LEU A 30 2.57 -12.72 -4.02
CA LEU A 30 3.92 -12.24 -4.30
C LEU A 30 4.05 -11.76 -5.74
N THR A 31 4.87 -10.74 -5.96
CA THR A 31 5.17 -10.22 -7.30
C THR A 31 5.89 -11.25 -8.18
N SER A 32 6.53 -12.25 -7.58
CA SER A 32 7.19 -13.37 -8.28
C SER A 32 6.22 -14.39 -8.86
N GLU A 33 4.97 -14.47 -8.38
CA GLU A 33 3.96 -15.41 -8.88
C GLU A 33 3.43 -15.05 -10.28
N ASP A 34 3.53 -13.78 -10.67
CA ASP A 34 3.28 -13.29 -12.03
C ASP A 34 4.31 -12.20 -12.39
N ALA A 35 5.51 -12.68 -12.74
CA ALA A 35 6.64 -11.82 -13.07
C ALA A 35 6.39 -10.94 -14.30
N GLU A 36 5.58 -11.39 -15.26
CA GLU A 36 5.24 -10.60 -16.45
C GLU A 36 4.34 -9.41 -16.09
N ALA A 37 3.35 -9.61 -15.20
CA ALA A 37 2.53 -8.51 -14.71
C ALA A 37 3.33 -7.52 -13.86
N THR A 38 4.23 -8.02 -13.03
CA THR A 38 5.14 -7.18 -12.25
C THR A 38 6.03 -6.32 -13.15
N GLU A 39 6.65 -6.91 -14.19
CA GLU A 39 7.51 -6.16 -15.12
C GLU A 39 6.70 -5.07 -15.84
N ARG A 40 5.47 -5.35 -16.26
CA ARG A 40 4.58 -4.33 -16.87
C ARG A 40 4.33 -3.13 -15.96
N VAL A 41 4.15 -3.35 -14.66
CA VAL A 41 4.00 -2.24 -13.68
C VAL A 41 5.29 -1.43 -13.59
N LEU A 42 6.46 -2.08 -13.54
CA LEU A 42 7.76 -1.41 -13.47
C LEU A 42 8.08 -0.63 -14.75
N GLU A 43 7.66 -1.12 -15.92
CA GLU A 43 7.80 -0.41 -17.19
C GLU A 43 6.90 0.83 -17.27
N LEU A 44 5.67 0.75 -16.75
CA LEU A 44 4.75 1.89 -16.67
C LEU A 44 5.22 2.96 -15.67
N LEU A 45 5.81 2.53 -14.55
CA LEU A 45 6.20 3.38 -13.44
C LEU A 45 7.69 3.18 -13.10
N PRO A 46 8.62 3.65 -13.96
CA PRO A 46 10.04 3.41 -13.79
C PRO A 46 10.63 4.06 -12.54
N GLY A 47 9.98 5.08 -11.95
CA GLY A 47 10.41 5.70 -10.69
C GLY A 47 10.36 4.76 -9.48
N LEU A 48 9.58 3.68 -9.56
CA LEU A 48 9.48 2.68 -8.48
C LEU A 48 10.85 2.09 -8.10
N SER A 49 11.77 1.93 -9.05
CA SER A 49 13.11 1.37 -8.75
C SER A 49 13.96 2.25 -7.84
N GLU A 50 13.63 3.54 -7.77
CA GLU A 50 14.34 4.55 -7.00
C GLU A 50 13.75 4.77 -5.60
N HIS A 51 12.58 4.18 -5.30
CA HIS A 51 11.95 4.33 -4.00
C HIS A 51 12.80 3.73 -2.89
N LEU A 52 12.98 4.47 -1.81
CA LEU A 52 13.54 3.94 -0.57
C LEU A 52 12.51 3.01 0.07
N CYS A 53 12.87 1.76 0.28
CA CYS A 53 12.07 0.78 1.00
C CYS A 53 12.85 0.36 2.25
N LEU A 54 12.25 0.56 3.43
CA LEU A 54 12.87 0.17 4.71
C LEU A 54 12.22 -1.11 5.30
N GLY A 55 11.21 -1.65 4.63
CA GLY A 55 10.43 -2.80 5.08
C GLY A 55 10.93 -4.16 4.58
N ASP A 56 11.75 -4.18 3.52
CA ASP A 56 12.21 -5.40 2.85
C ASP A 56 13.72 -5.65 3.03
N ALA A 57 14.21 -6.72 2.38
CA ALA A 57 15.61 -7.16 2.43
C ALA A 57 16.63 -6.12 1.93
N ASP A 58 16.21 -5.11 1.17
CA ASP A 58 17.07 -4.06 0.62
C ASP A 58 16.48 -2.66 0.81
N ALA A 59 17.36 -1.67 0.88
CA ALA A 59 16.99 -0.27 1.07
C ALA A 59 16.25 0.36 -0.13
N ARG A 60 16.27 -0.28 -1.31
CA ARG A 60 15.67 0.25 -2.54
C ARG A 60 14.64 -0.73 -3.07
N PHE A 61 13.44 -0.24 -3.32
CA PHE A 61 12.33 -1.07 -3.77
C PHE A 61 12.65 -1.82 -5.07
N GLY A 62 13.36 -1.21 -6.02
CA GLY A 62 13.74 -1.87 -7.27
C GLY A 62 14.55 -3.16 -7.12
N LEU A 63 15.24 -3.37 -5.99
CA LEU A 63 16.00 -4.59 -5.73
C LEU A 63 15.12 -5.75 -5.24
N VAL A 64 13.98 -5.44 -4.64
CA VAL A 64 13.04 -6.40 -4.03
C VAL A 64 11.72 -6.52 -4.82
N ALA A 65 11.45 -5.59 -5.74
CA ALA A 65 10.18 -5.49 -6.47
C ALA A 65 9.76 -6.79 -7.18
N LYS A 66 10.72 -7.64 -7.57
CA LYS A 66 10.46 -8.90 -8.28
C LYS A 66 10.10 -10.08 -7.36
N ASP A 67 10.26 -9.92 -6.05
CA ASP A 67 9.90 -10.94 -5.04
C ASP A 67 9.54 -10.28 -3.70
N THR A 68 8.42 -9.54 -3.69
CA THR A 68 7.83 -8.87 -2.53
C THR A 68 6.31 -9.04 -2.56
N GLU A 69 5.58 -8.70 -1.50
CA GLU A 69 4.12 -8.78 -1.53
C GLU A 69 3.50 -7.83 -2.56
N VAL A 70 2.47 -8.29 -3.28
CA VAL A 70 1.74 -7.41 -4.22
C VAL A 70 1.05 -6.26 -3.47
N ALA A 71 0.72 -6.45 -2.19
CA ALA A 71 0.26 -5.38 -1.30
C ALA A 71 1.33 -4.30 -1.07
N HIS A 72 2.59 -4.70 -0.96
CA HIS A 72 3.71 -3.77 -0.81
C HIS A 72 3.99 -3.03 -2.12
N LEU A 73 3.90 -3.71 -3.27
CA LEU A 73 3.91 -3.05 -4.57
C LEU A 73 2.77 -2.01 -4.69
N LEU A 74 1.56 -2.32 -4.22
CA LEU A 74 0.42 -1.39 -4.24
C LEU A 74 0.71 -0.10 -3.46
N GLU A 75 1.36 -0.21 -2.30
CA GLU A 75 1.83 0.95 -1.53
C GLU A 75 2.79 1.79 -2.37
N HIS A 76 3.84 1.19 -2.94
CA HIS A 76 4.84 1.91 -3.73
C HIS A 76 4.27 2.55 -4.99
N VAL A 77 3.34 1.88 -5.69
CA VAL A 77 2.60 2.45 -6.83
C VAL A 77 1.79 3.67 -6.39
N THR A 78 1.14 3.61 -5.23
CA THR A 78 0.40 4.76 -4.70
C THR A 78 1.33 5.93 -4.39
N VAL A 79 2.47 5.65 -3.74
CA VAL A 79 3.52 6.65 -3.43
C VAL A 79 4.09 7.27 -4.72
N GLU A 80 4.25 6.51 -5.79
CA GLU A 80 4.75 7.01 -7.07
C GLU A 80 3.71 7.88 -7.78
N LEU A 81 2.44 7.51 -7.78
CA LEU A 81 1.39 8.38 -8.33
C LEU A 81 1.30 9.71 -7.58
N LEU A 82 1.40 9.67 -6.25
CA LEU A 82 1.52 10.88 -5.43
C LEU A 82 2.76 11.70 -5.81
N ALA A 83 3.89 11.04 -6.09
CA ALA A 83 5.12 11.67 -6.55
C ALA A 83 4.93 12.48 -7.82
N LEU A 84 4.35 11.84 -8.83
CA LEU A 84 4.19 12.37 -10.17
C LEU A 84 3.24 13.57 -10.20
N THR A 85 2.29 13.66 -9.26
CA THR A 85 1.41 14.83 -9.15
C THR A 85 2.14 16.11 -8.75
N ASN A 86 3.26 15.99 -8.03
CA ASN A 86 3.98 17.10 -7.40
C ASN A 86 3.10 17.95 -6.45
N LEU A 87 1.95 17.41 -5.99
CA LEU A 87 1.04 18.06 -5.04
C LEU A 87 1.21 17.51 -3.61
N ALA A 88 1.69 16.28 -3.47
CA ALA A 88 1.88 15.60 -2.18
C ALA A 88 3.05 16.15 -1.33
N GLY A 89 3.69 17.24 -1.76
CA GLY A 89 4.86 17.82 -1.12
C GLY A 89 6.13 16.98 -1.26
N ASP A 90 7.12 17.26 -0.42
CA ASP A 90 8.45 16.65 -0.50
C ASP A 90 8.49 15.19 0.00
N VAL A 91 7.47 14.73 0.73
CA VAL A 91 7.45 13.38 1.30
C VAL A 91 6.09 12.72 1.19
N SER A 92 6.08 11.60 0.49
CA SER A 92 5.05 10.57 0.52
C SER A 92 5.71 9.29 1.01
N SER A 93 5.25 8.76 2.15
CA SER A 93 5.69 7.50 2.72
C SER A 93 4.51 6.56 2.88
N GLY A 94 4.79 5.27 2.96
CA GLY A 94 3.79 4.26 3.28
C GLY A 94 4.31 3.21 4.25
N LYS A 95 3.40 2.35 4.68
CA LYS A 95 3.69 1.12 5.39
C LYS A 95 2.64 0.08 5.04
N THR A 96 3.08 -1.13 4.72
CA THR A 96 2.23 -2.29 4.46
C THR A 96 2.37 -3.26 5.62
N SER A 97 1.25 -3.86 6.03
CA SER A 97 1.23 -4.87 7.08
C SER A 97 0.17 -5.92 6.76
N LEU A 98 0.51 -7.18 6.98
CA LEU A 98 -0.41 -8.30 6.80
C LEU A 98 -1.39 -8.35 7.98
N VAL A 99 -2.70 -8.37 7.69
CA VAL A 99 -3.75 -8.43 8.71
C VAL A 99 -4.32 -9.85 8.83
N ASP A 100 -4.64 -10.48 7.68
CA ASP A 100 -5.14 -11.85 7.64
C ASP A 100 -4.69 -12.53 6.34
N SER A 101 -3.75 -13.46 6.46
CA SER A 101 -3.20 -14.21 5.32
C SER A 101 -4.22 -15.10 4.61
N ARG A 102 -5.16 -15.70 5.36
CA ARG A 102 -6.16 -16.61 4.77
C ARG A 102 -7.14 -15.85 3.91
N ARG A 103 -7.49 -14.63 4.33
CA ARG A 103 -8.40 -13.75 3.60
C ARG A 103 -7.70 -12.86 2.58
N GLY A 104 -6.36 -12.79 2.62
CA GLY A 104 -5.61 -11.87 1.78
C GLY A 104 -5.83 -10.41 2.16
N LEU A 105 -6.00 -10.14 3.46
CA LEU A 105 -6.21 -8.79 3.98
C LEU A 105 -4.89 -8.17 4.40
N TYR A 106 -4.64 -6.98 3.89
CA TYR A 106 -3.50 -6.15 4.22
C TYR A 106 -3.99 -4.79 4.69
N GLU A 107 -3.22 -4.17 5.58
CA GLU A 107 -3.34 -2.78 5.94
C GLU A 107 -2.24 -1.99 5.24
N ILE A 108 -2.63 -0.91 4.59
CA ILE A 108 -1.73 0.04 3.95
C ILE A 108 -1.96 1.40 4.59
N ILE A 109 -0.92 1.95 5.20
CA ILE A 109 -0.91 3.27 5.81
C ILE A 109 -0.12 4.18 4.88
N LEU A 110 -0.67 5.33 4.52
CA LEU A 110 -0.03 6.32 3.66
C LEU A 110 0.03 7.65 4.38
N ALA A 111 1.13 8.39 4.25
CA ALA A 111 1.17 9.80 4.63
C ALA A 111 0.06 10.55 3.88
N CYS A 112 -0.67 11.42 4.60
CA CYS A 112 -1.88 12.04 4.09
C CYS A 112 -1.74 13.57 4.02
N PRO A 113 -1.04 14.11 3.00
CA PRO A 113 -0.94 15.56 2.79
C PRO A 113 -2.28 16.18 2.35
N ASP A 114 -3.07 15.43 1.58
CA ASP A 114 -4.41 15.78 1.11
C ASP A 114 -5.21 14.48 0.98
N ASP A 115 -6.37 14.41 1.62
CA ASP A 115 -7.14 13.17 1.77
C ASP A 115 -7.76 12.71 0.45
N VAL A 116 -8.27 13.65 -0.36
CA VAL A 116 -8.81 13.36 -1.69
C VAL A 116 -7.70 12.87 -2.62
N LEU A 117 -6.54 13.52 -2.63
CA LEU A 117 -5.41 13.15 -3.48
C LEU A 117 -4.91 11.75 -3.14
N VAL A 118 -4.78 11.43 -1.85
CA VAL A 118 -4.28 10.13 -1.40
C VAL A 118 -5.30 9.02 -1.66
N ALA A 119 -6.58 9.27 -1.38
CA ALA A 119 -7.64 8.31 -1.68
C ALA A 119 -7.77 8.05 -3.19
N ALA A 120 -7.72 9.11 -4.02
CA ALA A 120 -7.78 8.99 -5.47
C ALA A 120 -6.55 8.26 -6.02
N SER A 121 -5.34 8.59 -5.54
CA SER A 121 -4.10 7.92 -5.94
C SER A 121 -4.11 6.44 -5.57
N LEU A 122 -4.57 6.08 -4.37
CA LEU A 122 -4.72 4.68 -3.95
C LEU A 122 -5.74 3.95 -4.84
N SER A 123 -6.87 4.59 -5.15
CA SER A 123 -7.87 4.01 -6.06
C SER A 123 -7.31 3.78 -7.46
N SER A 124 -6.54 4.73 -8.00
CA SER A 124 -5.85 4.60 -9.28
C SER A 124 -4.79 3.50 -9.25
N ALA A 125 -4.03 3.36 -8.16
CA ALA A 125 -3.07 2.28 -7.97
C ALA A 125 -3.73 0.90 -7.94
N VAL A 126 -4.84 0.76 -7.22
CA VAL A 126 -5.65 -0.48 -7.20
C VAL A 126 -6.17 -0.80 -8.60
N TRP A 127 -6.61 0.20 -9.36
CA TRP A 127 -7.04 -0.01 -10.74
C TRP A 127 -5.88 -0.46 -11.64
N LEU A 128 -4.70 0.18 -11.55
CA LEU A 128 -3.50 -0.20 -12.30
C LEU A 128 -3.08 -1.65 -12.03
N LEU A 129 -3.09 -2.07 -10.76
CA LEU A 129 -2.73 -3.46 -10.42
C LEU A 129 -3.82 -4.45 -10.85
N ASN A 130 -5.10 -4.09 -10.76
CA ASN A 130 -6.16 -4.94 -11.33
C ASN A 130 -6.05 -5.06 -12.86
N TRP A 131 -5.61 -4.00 -13.56
CA TRP A 131 -5.30 -4.08 -14.98
C TRP A 131 -4.12 -5.04 -15.19
N ALA A 132 -2.99 -4.80 -14.51
CA ALA A 132 -1.76 -5.58 -14.66
C ALA A 132 -1.97 -7.08 -14.41
N TYR A 133 -2.63 -7.45 -13.32
CA TYR A 133 -2.80 -8.86 -12.91
C TYR A 133 -4.13 -9.49 -13.38
N GLY A 134 -5.14 -8.69 -13.78
CA GLY A 134 -6.53 -9.13 -13.92
C GLY A 134 -7.06 -9.38 -15.34
N ASN A 135 -6.15 -9.53 -16.32
CA ASN A 135 -6.37 -9.77 -17.77
C ASN A 135 -6.28 -8.51 -18.67
N GLN A 136 -5.37 -8.58 -19.64
CA GLN A 136 -4.79 -7.47 -20.43
C GLN A 136 -5.52 -7.19 -21.76
N ASP A 137 -6.76 -7.61 -21.93
CA ASP A 137 -7.53 -7.33 -23.16
C ASP A 137 -7.88 -5.83 -23.32
N GLU A 138 -7.48 -5.00 -22.36
CA GLU A 138 -7.71 -3.56 -22.28
C GLU A 138 -6.43 -2.80 -22.63
N ALA A 139 -6.58 -1.61 -23.24
CA ALA A 139 -5.46 -0.78 -23.65
C ALA A 139 -4.56 -0.39 -22.46
N ASP A 140 -3.28 -0.17 -22.75
CA ASP A 140 -2.29 0.23 -21.74
C ASP A 140 -2.70 1.54 -21.04
N PRO A 141 -2.55 1.61 -19.70
CA PRO A 141 -2.76 2.81 -18.93
C PRO A 141 -1.87 3.98 -19.39
N ASP A 142 -2.47 5.15 -19.59
CA ASP A 142 -1.72 6.38 -19.75
C ASP A 142 -1.47 7.04 -18.38
N ILE A 143 -0.27 6.81 -17.84
CA ILE A 143 0.13 7.36 -16.53
C ILE A 143 0.07 8.89 -16.51
N ASN A 144 0.43 9.56 -17.61
CA ASN A 144 0.37 11.03 -17.67
C ASN A 144 -1.07 11.53 -17.62
N ALA A 145 -1.99 10.82 -18.28
CA ALA A 145 -3.42 11.14 -18.21
C ALA A 145 -3.98 10.90 -16.80
N ILE A 146 -3.60 9.81 -16.13
CA ILE A 146 -4.00 9.53 -14.73
C ILE A 146 -3.51 10.65 -13.81
N VAL A 147 -2.23 10.99 -13.87
CA VAL A 147 -1.62 12.05 -13.05
C VAL A 147 -2.26 13.40 -13.35
N SER A 148 -2.49 13.74 -14.62
CA SER A 148 -3.17 14.98 -15.01
C SER A 148 -4.60 15.03 -14.48
N GLY A 149 -5.31 13.90 -14.50
CA GLY A 149 -6.65 13.77 -13.92
C GLY A 149 -6.66 13.97 -12.41
N LEU A 150 -5.70 13.39 -11.68
CA LEU A 150 -5.53 13.59 -10.24
C LEU A 150 -5.26 15.06 -9.92
N VAL A 151 -4.36 15.73 -10.66
CA VAL A 151 -4.07 17.15 -10.47
C VAL A 151 -5.30 18.01 -10.76
N ALA A 152 -6.03 17.74 -11.85
CA ALA A 152 -7.24 18.47 -12.21
C ALA A 152 -8.36 18.30 -11.16
N LEU A 153 -8.49 17.11 -10.57
CA LEU A 153 -9.43 16.84 -9.49
C LEU A 153 -9.16 17.77 -8.29
N ILE A 154 -7.93 17.83 -7.81
CA ILE A 154 -7.57 18.68 -6.66
C ILE A 154 -7.76 20.16 -6.98
N GLN A 155 -7.30 20.60 -8.16
CA GLN A 155 -7.47 21.99 -8.59
C GLN A 155 -8.95 22.41 -8.68
N SER A 156 -9.85 21.49 -9.06
CA SER A 156 -11.29 21.79 -9.12
C SER A 156 -11.87 22.06 -7.73
N LEU A 157 -11.47 21.29 -6.71
CA LEU A 157 -11.95 21.45 -5.34
C LEU A 157 -11.43 22.73 -4.67
N ASP A 158 -10.23 23.17 -5.05
CA ASP A 158 -9.68 24.45 -4.57
C ASP A 158 -10.26 25.66 -5.32
N GLY A 159 -10.65 25.48 -6.60
CA GLY A 159 -11.36 26.49 -7.38
C GLY A 159 -12.77 26.76 -6.86
N GLU A 160 -13.51 25.72 -6.46
CA GLU A 160 -14.85 25.87 -5.86
C GLU A 160 -14.84 26.69 -4.56
N LYS A 161 -13.78 26.58 -3.74
CA LYS A 161 -13.63 27.38 -2.52
C LYS A 161 -13.46 28.88 -2.77
N ASN A 162 -13.00 29.28 -3.96
CA ASN A 162 -12.67 30.67 -4.27
C ASN A 162 -13.75 31.39 -5.10
N ASP A 163 -14.72 30.65 -5.65
CA ASP A 163 -15.84 31.21 -6.43
C ASP A 163 -16.99 31.70 -5.53
N GLU A 164 -17.14 31.16 -4.30
CA GLU A 164 -18.13 31.66 -3.33
C GLU A 164 -17.76 33.01 -2.67
N LEU A 165 -16.54 33.51 -2.86
CA LEU A 165 -16.09 34.82 -2.36
C LEU A 165 -16.06 35.93 -3.43
N ALA A 166 -16.35 35.59 -4.69
CA ALA A 166 -16.20 36.52 -5.82
C ALA A 166 -17.53 37.15 -6.31
N ASP A 167 -18.68 36.72 -5.80
CA ASP A 167 -19.99 37.26 -6.24
C ASP A 167 -20.56 38.28 -5.24
N SER A 168 -19.96 39.48 -5.18
CA SER A 168 -20.59 40.69 -4.58
C SER A 168 -19.93 42.03 -4.95
N VAL A 169 -19.28 42.15 -6.12
CA VAL A 169 -18.92 43.49 -6.63
C VAL A 169 -19.31 43.59 -8.10
N GLU A 170 -20.55 44.03 -8.34
CA GLU A 170 -20.97 44.54 -9.63
C GLU A 170 -20.08 45.73 -10.03
N PRO A 171 -19.55 45.79 -11.26
CA PRO A 171 -18.84 46.97 -11.73
C PRO A 171 -19.86 48.03 -12.19
N GLU A 172 -20.13 49.01 -11.33
CA GLU A 172 -20.75 50.25 -11.77
C GLU A 172 -19.77 51.03 -12.65
N VAL A 173 -20.21 51.29 -13.87
CA VAL A 173 -19.53 52.12 -14.85
C VAL A 173 -19.68 53.61 -14.48
N ASP A 174 -18.58 54.34 -14.72
CA ASP A 174 -18.49 55.66 -15.38
C ASP A 174 -17.73 56.78 -14.62
N ALA A 175 -16.94 57.47 -15.43
CA ALA A 175 -16.40 58.83 -15.35
C ALA A 175 -15.39 59.24 -14.25
N ALA A 176 -14.18 59.48 -14.76
CA ALA A 176 -13.09 60.32 -14.27
C ALA A 176 -13.50 61.63 -13.54
N SER A 177 -12.77 61.94 -12.46
CA SER A 177 -12.29 63.30 -12.16
C SER A 177 -11.16 63.28 -11.13
N GLU A 178 -10.23 64.22 -11.30
CA GLU A 178 -8.91 64.33 -10.68
C GLU A 178 -8.88 64.71 -9.18
N ALA A 179 -7.76 64.30 -8.56
CA ALA A 179 -6.90 65.03 -7.63
C ALA A 179 -7.37 65.46 -6.21
N GLU A 180 -6.38 65.31 -5.32
CA GLU A 180 -6.12 66.00 -4.04
C GLU A 180 -6.56 65.32 -2.72
N SER A 181 -5.54 64.75 -2.07
CA SER A 181 -4.97 65.19 -0.79
C SER A 181 -5.73 64.99 0.53
N VAL A 182 -4.95 64.45 1.50
CA VAL A 182 -5.06 64.47 2.99
C VAL A 182 -6.27 63.72 3.60
N GLU A 183 -6.22 63.06 4.76
CA GLU A 183 -5.29 63.10 5.89
C GLU A 183 -5.35 61.76 6.67
N ALA A 184 -4.39 61.57 7.57
CA ALA A 184 -4.27 60.42 8.45
C ALA A 184 -5.29 60.46 9.59
N GLU A 185 -5.86 59.31 9.95
CA GLU A 185 -6.42 59.13 11.28
C GLU A 185 -6.23 57.70 11.78
N ASP A 186 -5.65 57.70 12.98
CA ASP A 186 -5.25 56.63 13.87
C ASP A 186 -6.47 56.08 14.63
N TYR A 187 -6.66 54.77 14.62
CA TYR A 187 -7.52 54.09 15.58
C TYR A 187 -6.90 52.74 15.96
N ALA A 188 -6.16 52.77 17.07
CA ALA A 188 -5.89 51.61 17.90
C ALA A 188 -7.16 51.16 18.65
N ALA A 189 -7.45 49.86 18.59
CA ALA A 189 -8.25 49.08 19.54
C ALA A 189 -7.88 47.61 19.25
N ASP A 190 -6.98 46.96 19.98
CA ASP A 190 -7.06 46.50 21.37
C ASP A 190 -8.43 45.92 21.76
N ASN A 191 -8.45 44.59 21.84
CA ASN A 191 -9.31 43.68 22.60
C ASN A 191 -9.06 42.29 21.99
N SER A 192 -8.79 41.19 22.69
CA SER A 192 -8.58 40.86 24.09
C SER A 192 -8.48 39.33 24.00
N SER A 193 -7.32 38.74 24.34
CA SER A 193 -7.20 37.28 24.43
C SER A 193 -7.89 36.84 25.72
N GLU A 194 -8.95 36.03 25.62
CA GLU A 194 -9.51 35.34 26.78
C GLU A 194 -8.99 33.91 26.81
N ASP A 195 -8.19 33.66 27.84
CA ASP A 195 -7.80 32.38 28.41
C ASP A 195 -9.00 31.44 28.61
N VAL A 196 -8.84 30.19 28.17
CA VAL A 196 -9.59 29.05 28.70
C VAL A 196 -8.58 28.01 29.20
N ASP A 197 -8.10 28.26 30.41
CA ASP A 197 -7.46 27.25 31.23
C ASP A 197 -8.53 26.31 31.85
N ASP A 198 -8.09 25.06 31.99
CA ASP A 198 -8.45 24.10 33.04
C ASP A 198 -9.72 23.26 32.88
N ALA A 199 -9.53 21.94 32.71
CA ALA A 199 -9.72 21.01 33.81
C ALA A 199 -9.34 19.57 33.40
N ALA A 200 -8.38 19.04 34.15
CA ALA A 200 -7.90 17.67 34.08
C ALA A 200 -8.82 16.66 34.80
N ALA A 201 -8.63 15.40 34.39
CA ALA A 201 -8.58 14.19 35.23
C ALA A 201 -9.85 13.43 35.64
N ALA A 202 -9.62 12.11 35.76
CA ALA A 202 -10.47 10.99 36.18
C ALA A 202 -11.37 10.42 35.06
N ASP A 203 -11.39 9.12 34.78
CA ASP A 203 -11.39 8.03 35.75
C ASP A 203 -10.83 6.72 35.14
N ALA A 204 -10.22 5.94 36.01
CA ALA A 204 -9.62 4.65 35.73
C ALA A 204 -10.48 3.53 36.34
N ALA A 205 -10.40 2.35 35.71
CA ALA A 205 -10.78 1.04 36.24
C ALA A 205 -12.29 0.70 36.31
N GLU A 206 -12.66 -0.32 35.55
CA GLU A 206 -13.50 -1.49 35.90
C GLU A 206 -13.66 -2.31 34.59
N ALA A 207 -13.67 -3.64 34.53
CA ALA A 207 -13.34 -4.71 35.45
C ALA A 207 -13.19 -5.98 34.56
N GLU A 208 -12.28 -6.86 34.96
CA GLU A 208 -12.13 -8.23 34.50
C GLU A 208 -13.42 -9.05 34.72
N ALA A 209 -13.83 -9.86 33.74
CA ALA A 209 -14.54 -11.13 33.97
C ALA A 209 -14.56 -12.02 32.71
N ALA A 210 -13.83 -13.13 32.83
CA ALA A 210 -14.02 -14.45 32.23
C ALA A 210 -15.22 -14.69 31.28
N ASP A 211 -14.95 -15.32 30.14
CA ASP A 211 -15.48 -16.68 29.93
C ASP A 211 -14.57 -17.50 29.02
N ALA A 212 -14.15 -18.64 29.54
CA ALA A 212 -13.49 -19.73 28.85
C ALA A 212 -14.36 -20.94 29.13
N GLU A 213 -15.03 -21.49 28.13
CA GLU A 213 -15.39 -22.92 28.07
C GLU A 213 -15.91 -23.34 26.68
N GLU A 214 -15.43 -24.51 26.29
CA GLU A 214 -16.09 -25.54 25.48
C GLU A 214 -16.56 -25.25 24.05
N ASN A 215 -15.72 -25.67 23.09
CA ASN A 215 -16.22 -26.69 22.17
C ASN A 215 -15.16 -27.77 21.87
N ASN A 216 -15.23 -28.84 22.67
CA ASN A 216 -14.68 -30.14 22.35
C ASN A 216 -15.59 -30.79 21.28
N ALA A 217 -15.17 -30.76 20.02
CA ALA A 217 -15.75 -31.58 18.96
C ALA A 217 -14.72 -32.61 18.48
N GLU A 218 -14.57 -33.62 19.31
CA GLU A 218 -14.10 -34.96 18.98
C GLU A 218 -14.88 -35.50 17.77
N VAL A 219 -14.20 -35.76 16.64
CA VAL A 219 -14.65 -36.76 15.68
C VAL A 219 -13.49 -37.70 15.34
N ALA A 220 -13.75 -38.95 15.69
CA ALA A 220 -12.87 -40.10 15.71
C ALA A 220 -12.15 -40.36 14.39
N GLY A 221 -10.92 -40.87 14.55
CA GLY A 221 -10.15 -41.51 13.49
C GLY A 221 -10.86 -42.74 12.93
N VAL A 222 -10.61 -42.97 11.65
CA VAL A 222 -10.85 -44.25 10.98
C VAL A 222 -9.50 -44.66 10.40
N ASP A 223 -8.87 -45.62 11.06
CA ASP A 223 -7.63 -46.25 10.64
C ASP A 223 -7.88 -47.32 9.55
N ALA A 224 -6.98 -47.29 8.56
CA ALA A 224 -6.36 -48.38 7.82
C ALA A 224 -7.16 -49.61 7.34
N ALA A 225 -7.17 -49.82 6.02
CA ALA A 225 -6.80 -51.07 5.33
C ALA A 225 -6.80 -50.79 3.81
N ASP A 226 -5.65 -50.74 3.14
CA ASP A 226 -4.98 -51.88 2.49
C ASP A 226 -5.80 -52.50 1.35
N SER A 227 -5.37 -52.24 0.11
CA SER A 227 -5.67 -53.05 -1.08
C SER A 227 -4.83 -52.58 -2.28
N LYS A 228 -3.70 -53.24 -2.50
CA LYS A 228 -3.11 -53.50 -3.83
C LYS A 228 -3.05 -55.02 -4.00
N PRO A 229 -3.53 -55.57 -5.13
CA PRO A 229 -2.67 -56.00 -6.25
C PRO A 229 -3.33 -55.62 -7.60
N ALA A 230 -2.70 -55.66 -8.77
CA ALA A 230 -1.85 -56.70 -9.32
C ALA A 230 -1.03 -56.18 -10.52
N ASP A 231 0.00 -56.95 -10.81
CA ASP A 231 0.88 -56.95 -11.97
C ASP A 231 0.16 -57.08 -13.32
N THR A 232 0.74 -56.46 -14.35
CA THR A 232 0.87 -57.07 -15.68
C THR A 232 2.20 -56.63 -16.31
N ASP A 233 3.14 -57.56 -16.36
CA ASP A 233 4.25 -57.62 -17.31
C ASP A 233 3.74 -57.68 -18.76
N VAL A 234 4.34 -56.92 -19.68
CA VAL A 234 4.72 -57.42 -21.01
C VAL A 234 6.04 -56.78 -21.46
N ASP A 235 6.94 -57.69 -21.81
CA ASP A 235 8.32 -57.62 -22.25
C ASP A 235 8.62 -56.92 -23.60
N ALA A 236 9.89 -56.51 -23.68
CA ALA A 236 10.86 -56.61 -24.80
C ALA A 236 10.66 -55.89 -26.16
N ALA A 237 11.61 -55.00 -26.49
CA ALA A 237 12.75 -55.35 -27.36
C ALA A 237 13.86 -54.26 -27.40
N GLU A 238 15.10 -54.77 -27.43
CA GLU A 238 16.47 -54.21 -27.49
C GLU A 238 16.71 -53.05 -28.51
N SER A 239 17.77 -52.22 -28.43
CA SER A 239 19.19 -52.63 -28.52
C SER A 239 20.20 -51.47 -28.33
N THR A 240 21.13 -51.69 -27.39
CA THR A 240 22.63 -51.60 -27.46
C THR A 240 23.45 -50.29 -27.38
N THR A 241 24.23 -50.23 -26.27
CA THR A 241 25.72 -50.03 -26.12
C THR A 241 26.34 -48.64 -26.37
N ALA A 242 27.31 -48.11 -25.60
CA ALA A 242 28.35 -48.67 -24.70
C ALA A 242 28.78 -47.61 -23.64
N GLU A 243 28.84 -47.94 -22.34
CA GLU A 243 30.04 -48.26 -21.51
C GLU A 243 31.15 -47.19 -21.41
N ALA A 244 31.34 -46.61 -20.20
CA ALA A 244 32.54 -46.79 -19.37
C ALA A 244 32.44 -46.02 -18.01
N GLU A 245 32.18 -46.78 -16.95
CA GLU A 245 32.55 -46.55 -15.53
C GLU A 245 34.01 -47.05 -15.32
N PRO A 246 34.73 -46.86 -14.17
CA PRO A 246 34.16 -46.83 -12.81
C PRO A 246 34.84 -45.99 -11.69
N ALA A 247 34.01 -45.77 -10.65
CA ALA A 247 34.24 -45.93 -9.19
C ALA A 247 35.33 -45.17 -8.41
N ASP A 248 34.93 -44.47 -7.33
CA ASP A 248 35.10 -44.85 -5.90
C ASP A 248 34.49 -43.73 -5.02
N GLU A 249 33.36 -43.93 -4.33
CA GLU A 249 33.18 -44.48 -2.96
C GLU A 249 33.14 -43.45 -1.79
N LEU A 250 31.98 -43.48 -1.10
CA LEU A 250 31.75 -43.38 0.36
C LEU A 250 31.93 -42.02 1.08
N ALA A 251 31.14 -41.60 2.08
CA ALA A 251 30.00 -42.14 2.83
C ALA A 251 29.35 -41.05 3.71
N ASP A 252 28.16 -41.36 4.26
CA ASP A 252 27.56 -40.93 5.56
C ASP A 252 27.29 -39.42 5.83
N ALA A 253 26.27 -38.96 6.56
CA ALA A 253 24.97 -39.42 7.06
C ALA A 253 24.42 -38.29 7.96
N THR A 254 23.12 -38.40 8.32
CA THR A 254 22.45 -37.75 9.48
C THR A 254 22.15 -36.25 9.35
N ALA A 255 21.15 -35.66 10.00
CA ALA A 255 19.87 -36.01 10.61
C ALA A 255 19.24 -34.66 11.02
N ALA A 256 17.94 -34.66 11.30
CA ALA A 256 17.11 -33.49 11.53
C ALA A 256 17.44 -32.69 12.81
N GLU A 257 17.22 -31.37 12.76
CA GLU A 257 17.01 -30.53 13.94
C GLU A 257 15.90 -29.52 13.59
N ASN A 258 14.72 -29.73 14.20
CA ASN A 258 13.54 -28.87 14.11
C ASN A 258 13.69 -27.75 15.16
N ALA A 259 13.91 -26.51 14.74
CA ALA A 259 13.97 -25.36 15.63
C ALA A 259 12.60 -24.68 15.68
N THR A 260 11.89 -24.88 16.78
CA THR A 260 10.77 -24.04 17.20
C THR A 260 11.33 -22.70 17.68
N ASP A 261 11.05 -21.62 16.95
CA ASP A 261 11.34 -20.26 17.38
C ASP A 261 10.02 -19.61 17.86
N ASP A 262 9.81 -19.65 19.17
CA ASP A 262 8.86 -18.79 19.89
C ASP A 262 9.50 -17.41 20.04
N SER A 263 9.19 -16.48 19.15
CA SER A 263 9.54 -15.08 19.31
C SER A 263 8.32 -14.28 19.80
N GLU A 264 8.45 -13.78 21.02
CA GLU A 264 7.49 -12.93 21.73
C GLU A 264 7.05 -11.73 20.86
N VAL A 265 5.72 -11.52 20.82
CA VAL A 265 5.10 -10.28 20.33
C VAL A 265 5.57 -9.15 21.24
N THR A 266 6.48 -8.32 20.75
CA THR A 266 6.84 -7.08 21.41
C THR A 266 5.87 -6.00 20.97
N ASP A 267 5.18 -5.42 21.95
CA ASP A 267 4.31 -4.25 21.78
C ASP A 267 5.07 -3.14 21.03
N VAL A 268 4.50 -2.73 19.90
CA VAL A 268 5.04 -1.66 19.05
C VAL A 268 4.79 -0.31 19.76
N PRO A 269 5.82 0.48 20.07
CA PRO A 269 5.63 1.78 20.71
C PRO A 269 4.98 2.80 19.75
N ASP A 270 4.09 3.62 20.31
CA ASP A 270 3.21 4.60 19.66
C ASP A 270 3.92 5.89 19.15
N ASP A 271 5.25 5.91 19.09
CA ASP A 271 6.02 7.14 18.84
C ASP A 271 6.86 7.02 17.56
N TRP A 272 6.21 7.06 16.39
CA TRP A 272 6.89 7.01 15.09
C TRP A 272 7.02 8.39 14.48
N ASN A 273 8.16 9.02 14.78
CA ASN A 273 8.66 10.16 14.04
C ASN A 273 9.08 9.68 12.64
N MET A 274 8.17 9.78 11.66
CA MET A 274 8.45 9.50 10.25
C MET A 274 9.61 10.39 9.79
N ILE A 275 10.77 9.79 9.54
CA ILE A 275 11.92 10.51 9.00
C ILE A 275 11.59 10.87 7.54
N ASN A 276 11.20 12.12 7.36
CA ASN A 276 11.05 12.76 6.06
C ASN A 276 12.38 12.66 5.29
N VAL A 277 12.43 11.87 4.22
CA VAL A 277 13.60 11.84 3.33
C VAL A 277 13.30 12.66 2.08
N PRO A 278 14.05 13.74 1.80
CA PRO A 278 13.82 14.58 0.63
C PRO A 278 14.15 13.84 -0.67
N ARG A 279 13.30 14.00 -1.70
CA ARG A 279 13.51 13.41 -3.04
C ARG A 279 14.76 13.97 -3.73
N SER A 280 15.41 13.11 -4.51
CA SER A 280 16.29 13.54 -5.60
C SER A 280 15.43 14.17 -6.71
N LYS A 281 15.78 15.39 -7.13
CA LYS A 281 15.04 16.13 -8.17
C LYS A 281 15.03 15.34 -9.50
N PRO A 282 13.90 15.30 -10.23
CA PRO A 282 13.86 14.69 -11.55
C PRO A 282 14.79 15.44 -12.51
N VAL A 283 15.56 14.68 -13.29
CA VAL A 283 16.37 15.22 -14.39
C VAL A 283 15.40 15.53 -15.53
N ARG A 284 15.27 16.82 -15.86
CA ARG A 284 14.52 17.31 -17.03
C ARG A 284 15.25 17.03 -18.34
#